data_AF-A0A7V2EZG5-F1
#
_entry.id   AF-A0A7V2EZG5-F1
#
_cell.length_a   1.000
_cell.length_b   1.000
_cell.length_c   1.000
_cell.angle_alpha   90.00
_cell.angle_beta   90.00
_cell.angle_gamma   90.00
#
_symmetry.space_group_name_H-M   'P 1'
#
loop_
_entity.id
_entity.type
_entity.pdbx_description
1 polymer ?
#
loop_
_entity_poly.entity_id
_entity_poly.type
_entity_poly.pdbx_seq_one_letter_code
_entity_poly.pdbx_strand_id
1 'polypeptide(L)' 'MSERSDPAPASTEILLARLESLGISVRTHSHAAVFTVEENKAVRDGLPGGHCKNLFLKDKKGALWLIVCCEDRAIDM' A
#
# COMPACT_ATOMS: atom_id res chain seq x y z
N MET A 1 -28.72 0.62 -12.55
CA MET A 1 -27.26 0.51 -12.36
C MET A 1 -26.78 1.90 -12.00
N SER A 2 -26.48 2.16 -10.73
CA SER A 2 -26.01 3.49 -10.31
C SER A 2 -24.55 3.63 -10.73
N GLU A 3 -24.26 4.57 -11.62
CA GLU A 3 -22.90 5.02 -11.90
C GLU A 3 -22.27 5.47 -10.58
N ARG A 4 -21.27 4.74 -10.09
CA ARG A 4 -20.38 5.27 -9.07
C ARG A 4 -19.47 6.25 -9.79
N SER A 5 -19.63 7.54 -9.54
CA SER A 5 -18.60 8.51 -9.87
C SER A 5 -17.39 8.16 -9.02
N ASP A 6 -16.33 7.64 -9.63
CA ASP A 6 -15.10 7.38 -8.90
C ASP A 6 -14.55 8.72 -8.40
N PRO A 7 -14.45 8.91 -7.07
CA PRO A 7 -13.85 10.13 -6.54
C PRO A 7 -12.39 10.19 -6.99
N ALA A 8 -11.87 11.40 -7.17
CA ALA A 8 -10.45 11.58 -7.44
C ALA A 8 -9.60 10.85 -6.37
N PRO A 9 -8.44 10.29 -6.73
CA PRO A 9 -7.54 9.68 -5.76
C PRO A 9 -7.26 10.64 -4.60
N ALA A 10 -7.36 10.13 -3.36
CA ALA A 10 -7.07 10.93 -2.17
C ALA A 10 -5.61 11.38 -2.17
N SER A 11 -5.36 12.63 -1.76
CA SER A 11 -4.00 13.10 -1.51
C SER A 11 -3.44 12.48 -0.23
N THR A 12 -2.12 12.55 -0.05
CA THR A 12 -1.45 12.09 1.16
C THR A 12 -2.01 12.77 2.41
N GLU A 13 -2.29 14.08 2.34
CA GLU A 13 -2.81 14.88 3.46
C GLU A 13 -4.21 14.41 3.87
N ILE A 14 -5.08 14.11 2.90
CA ILE A 14 -6.42 13.59 3.16
C ILE A 14 -6.36 12.23 3.86
N LEU A 15 -5.46 11.35 3.41
CA LEU A 15 -5.27 10.03 4.03
C LEU A 15 -4.76 10.16 5.48
N LEU A 16 -3.72 10.97 5.71
CA LEU A 16 -3.14 11.15 7.03
C LEU A 16 -4.13 11.76 8.03
N ALA A 17 -4.89 12.77 7.60
CA ALA A 17 -5.96 13.36 8.42
C ALA A 17 -7.05 12.34 8.76
N ARG A 18 -7.38 11.43 7.83
CA ARG A 18 -8.35 10.35 8.11
C ARG A 18 -7.83 9.38 9.15
N LEU A 19 -6.57 8.96 9.06
CA LEU A 19 -5.95 8.06 10.05
C LEU A 19 -5.90 8.70 11.44
N GLU A 20 -5.54 9.99 11.51
CA GLU A 20 -5.59 10.77 12.75
C GLU A 20 -7.00 10.81 13.34
N SER A 21 -8.02 11.09 12.52
CA SER A 21 -9.43 11.11 12.96
C SER A 21 -9.93 9.77 13.52
N LEU A 22 -9.30 8.66 13.12
CA LEU A 22 -9.59 7.31 13.59
C LEU A 22 -8.74 6.92 14.82
N GLY A 23 -7.84 7.81 15.29
CA GLY A 23 -6.92 7.54 16.39
C GLY A 23 -5.76 6.60 16.03
N ILE A 24 -5.45 6.45 14.73
CA ILE A 24 -4.37 5.57 14.26
C ILE A 24 -3.08 6.38 14.17
N SER A 25 -2.14 6.11 15.08
CA SER A 25 -0.82 6.74 15.05
C SER A 25 0.01 6.24 13.87
N VAL A 26 0.63 7.16 13.12
CA VAL A 26 1.47 6.85 11.97
C VAL A 26 2.80 7.59 12.03
N ARG A 27 3.84 6.99 11.44
CA ARG A 27 5.14 7.61 11.21
C ARG A 27 5.50 7.44 9.74
N THR A 28 5.59 8.56 9.02
CA THR A 28 5.95 8.57 7.59
C THR A 28 7.42 8.90 7.42
N HIS A 29 8.13 8.10 6.62
CA HIS A 29 9.53 8.31 6.28
C HIS A 29 9.64 8.68 4.80
N SER A 30 9.98 9.93 4.50
CA SER A 30 10.20 10.38 3.12
C SER A 30 11.57 9.93 2.61
N HIS A 31 11.61 9.37 1.41
CA HIS A 31 12.83 8.96 0.74
C HIS A 31 12.77 9.35 -0.75
N ALA A 32 13.92 9.36 -1.43
CA ALA A 32 13.96 9.54 -2.87
C ALA A 32 13.32 8.35 -3.59
N ALA A 33 12.78 8.54 -4.79
CA ALA A 33 12.27 7.44 -5.59
C ALA A 33 13.40 6.45 -5.91
N VAL A 34 13.16 5.17 -5.62
CA VAL A 34 14.09 4.07 -5.85
C VAL A 34 13.57 3.18 -6.98
N PHE A 35 14.46 2.68 -7.84
CA PHE A 35 14.06 1.90 -9.02
C PHE A 35 14.74 0.53 -9.08
N THR A 36 15.80 0.33 -8.30
CA THR A 36 16.49 -0.96 -8.18
C THR A 36 16.11 -1.69 -6.90
N VAL A 37 16.32 -3.01 -6.89
CA VAL A 37 16.04 -3.87 -5.73
C VAL A 37 16.97 -3.50 -4.57
N GLU A 38 18.22 -3.20 -4.87
CA GLU A 38 19.26 -2.84 -3.91
C GLU A 38 18.94 -1.51 -3.22
N GLU A 39 18.53 -0.49 -3.97
CA GLU A 39 18.11 0.80 -3.42
C GLU A 39 16.87 0.67 -2.53
N ASN A 40 15.89 -0.14 -2.95
CA ASN A 40 14.68 -0.35 -2.16
C ASN A 40 14.98 -1.09 -0.84
N LYS A 41 15.85 -2.10 -0.87
CA LYS A 41 16.31 -2.76 0.36
C LYS A 41 17.01 -1.78 1.29
N ALA A 42 17.90 -0.95 0.79
CA ALA A 42 18.62 0.03 1.59
C ALA A 42 17.71 1.08 2.26
N VAL A 43 16.64 1.53 1.59
CA VAL A 43 15.64 2.43 2.19
C VAL A 43 14.86 1.76 3.33
N ARG A 44 14.62 0.45 3.21
CA ARG A 44 13.84 -0.32 4.18
C ARG A 44 14.66 -0.82 5.37
N ASP A 45 15.94 -1.11 5.15
CA ASP A 45 16.90 -1.59 6.14
C ASP A 45 17.15 -0.49 7.19
N GLY A 46 16.28 -0.46 8.20
CA GLY A 46 16.29 0.57 9.26
C GLY A 46 14.90 0.91 9.80
N LEU A 47 13.84 0.50 9.10
CA LEU A 47 12.46 0.68 9.56
C LEU A 47 11.99 -0.56 10.32
N PRO A 48 11.70 -0.45 11.63
CA PRO A 48 11.23 -1.57 12.43
C PRO A 48 9.80 -1.99 12.01
N GLY A 49 9.50 -3.28 12.13
CA GLY A 49 8.18 -3.85 11.83
C GLY A 49 8.14 -4.69 10.56
N GLY A 50 6.95 -5.24 10.27
CA GLY A 50 6.71 -6.05 9.08
C GLY A 50 6.46 -5.18 7.85
N HIS A 51 7.27 -5.38 6.82
CA HIS A 51 7.07 -4.75 5.51
C HIS A 51 6.04 -5.53 4.71
N CYS A 52 5.12 -4.84 4.04
CA CYS A 52 4.08 -5.47 3.25
C CYS A 52 4.27 -5.25 1.75
N LYS A 53 3.79 -6.21 0.95
CA LYS A 53 3.55 -6.05 -0.48
C LYS A 53 2.06 -6.22 -0.77
N ASN A 54 1.60 -5.53 -1.82
CA ASN A 54 0.20 -5.49 -2.22
C ASN A 54 0.05 -6.06 -3.62
N LEU A 55 -0.82 -7.05 -3.80
CA LEU A 55 -1.18 -7.60 -5.11
C LEU A 55 -2.61 -7.21 -5.44
N PHE A 56 -2.80 -6.52 -6.56
CA PHE A 56 -4.12 -6.19 -7.09
C PHE A 56 -4.47 -7.14 -8.23
N LEU A 57 -5.43 -8.03 -7.99
CA LEU A 57 -5.77 -9.15 -8.87
C LEU A 57 -7.22 -9.06 -9.35
N LYS A 58 -7.51 -9.77 -10.45
CA LYS A 58 -8.86 -9.95 -10.97
C LYS A 58 -9.10 -11.44 -11.24
N ASP A 59 -10.21 -11.98 -10.74
CA ASP A 59 -10.56 -13.37 -11.01
C ASP A 59 -11.23 -13.54 -12.39
N LYS A 60 -11.43 -14.80 -12.80
CA LYS A 60 -12.07 -15.15 -14.08
C LYS A 60 -13.52 -14.67 -14.20
N LYS A 61 -14.21 -14.46 -13.07
CA LYS A 61 -15.58 -13.94 -13.02
C LYS A 61 -15.62 -12.40 -13.00
N GLY A 62 -14.45 -11.76 -12.96
CA GLY A 62 -14.26 -10.32 -13.01
C GLY A 62 -14.23 -9.63 -11.66
N ALA A 63 -14.25 -10.36 -10.54
CA ALA A 63 -14.12 -9.75 -9.22
C ALA A 63 -12.69 -9.27 -8.98
N LEU A 64 -12.57 -8.12 -8.29
CA LEU A 64 -11.29 -7.51 -7.95
C LEU A 64 -10.88 -7.90 -6.53
N TRP A 65 -9.58 -8.18 -6.35
CA TRP A 65 -8.99 -8.61 -5.09
C TRP A 65 -7.77 -7.76 -4.76
N LEU A 66 -7.63 -7.37 -3.49
CA LEU A 66 -6.43 -6.75 -2.94
C LEU A 66 -5.86 -7.68 -1.87
N ILE A 67 -4.70 -8.28 -2.15
CA ILE A 67 -3.99 -9.13 -1.20
C ILE A 67 -2.87 -8.31 -0.56
N VAL A 68 -2.91 -8.18 0.77
CA VAL A 68 -1.86 -7.54 1.58
C VAL A 68 -1.18 -8.62 2.40
N CYS A 69 0.14 -8.74 2.27
CA CYS A 69 0.92 -9.76 2.97
C CYS A 69 2.33 -9.26 3.28
N CYS A 70 3.05 -9.98 4.14
CA CYS A 70 4.47 -9.73 4.35
C CYS A 70 5.24 -9.81 3.03
N GLU A 71 6.22 -8.94 2.85
CA GLU A 71 6.94 -8.81 1.59
C GLU A 71 7.63 -10.10 1.13
N ASP A 72 8.17 -10.86 2.07
CA ASP A 72 8.85 -12.15 1.86
C ASP A 72 7.86 -13.32 1.67
N ARG A 73 6.56 -13.10 1.87
CA ARG A 73 5.54 -14.16 1.73
C ARG A 73 5.48 -14.65 0.29
N ALA A 74 5.81 -15.91 0.06
CA ALA A 74 5.48 -16.60 -1.19
C ALA A 74 3.95 -16.77 -1.29
N ILE A 75 3.39 -16.43 -2.45
CA ILE A 75 1.96 -16.58 -2.74
C ILE A 75 1.86 -17.56 -3.90
N ASP A 76 1.11 -18.64 -3.68
CA ASP A 76 0.68 -19.57 -4.72
C ASP A 76 -0.65 -19.06 -5.31
N MET A 77 -0.69 -18.82 -6.62
CA MET A 77 -1.74 -18.06 -7.32
C MET A 77 -2.39 -18.85 -8.44
#